data_AF-A0A8H5HFJ9-F1
#
_entry.id   AF-A0A8H5HFJ9-F1
#
_cell.length_a   1.000
_cell.length_b   1.000
_cell.length_c   1.000
_cell.angle_alpha   90.00
_cell.angle_beta   90.00
_cell.angle_gamma   90.00
#
_symmetry.space_group_name_H-M   'P 1'
#
loop_
_entity.id
_entity.type
_entity.pdbx_description
1 polymer ?
#
loop_
_entity_poly.entity_id
_entity_poly.type
_entity_poly.pdbx_seq_one_letter_code
_entity_poly.pdbx_strand_id
1 'polypeptide(L)' 'MGGTWFRPGMGNCGQENNSNDPIVAIPKSLYDENNGSNCGQAKSLMVEQRTAVLVVESMIWTFKLGSPDDV' A
#
# COMPACT_ATOMS: atom_id res chain seq x y z
N MET A 1 -13.75 -9.09 1.39
CA MET A 1 -12.36 -8.61 1.52
C MET A 1 -12.23 -7.43 0.59
N GLY A 2 -12.18 -6.21 1.14
CA GLY A 2 -12.10 -4.98 0.37
C GLY A 2 -10.69 -4.41 0.44
N GLY A 3 -10.11 -4.07 -0.71
CA GLY A 3 -8.95 -3.21 -0.85
C GLY A 3 -9.38 -1.97 -1.65
N THR A 4 -8.70 -0.85 -1.46
CA THR A 4 -8.90 0.36 -2.26
C THR A 4 -7.71 0.57 -3.19
N TRP A 5 -7.93 1.31 -4.27
CA TRP A 5 -6.89 1.69 -5.20
C TRP A 5 -6.44 3.12 -4.90
N PHE A 6 -5.19 3.43 -5.18
CA PHE A 6 -4.65 4.78 -5.10
C PHE A 6 -3.74 5.04 -6.29
N ARG A 7 -3.58 6.31 -6.66
CA ARG A 7 -2.62 6.70 -7.69
C ARG A 7 -1.24 6.85 -7.02
N PRO A 8 -0.23 6.09 -7.48
CA PRO A 8 1.11 6.19 -6.92
C PRO A 8 1.79 7.49 -7.35
N GLY A 9 2.81 7.86 -6.58
CA GLY A 9 3.63 9.05 -6.75
C GLY A 9 4.83 8.95 -5.80
N MET A 10 5.27 10.06 -5.23
CA MET A 10 6.32 10.04 -4.21
C MET A 10 5.78 9.43 -2.91
N GLY A 11 6.18 8.19 -2.62
CA GLY A 11 5.78 7.43 -1.45
C GLY A 11 6.49 7.90 -0.19
N ASN A 12 5.94 7.53 0.97
CA ASN A 12 6.53 7.88 2.27
C ASN A 12 7.91 7.19 2.52
N CYS A 13 8.22 6.14 1.75
CA CYS A 13 9.54 5.50 1.73
C CYS A 13 10.57 6.27 0.89
N GLY A 14 10.20 7.40 0.29
CA GLY A 14 11.08 8.26 -0.51
C GLY A 14 11.33 7.76 -1.93
N GLN A 15 10.61 6.73 -2.37
CA GLN A 15 10.63 6.24 -3.75
C GLN A 15 9.51 6.91 -4.55
N GLU A 16 9.78 7.21 -5.82
CA GLU A 16 8.76 7.64 -6.78
C GLU A 16 8.35 6.43 -7.61
N ASN A 17 7.10 6.00 -7.46
CA ASN A 17 6.55 4.87 -8.19
C ASN A 17 5.44 5.35 -9.13
N ASN A 18 5.22 4.59 -10.19
CA ASN A 18 4.17 4.84 -11.18
C ASN A 18 3.09 3.75 -11.12
N SER A 19 2.00 3.93 -11.88
CA SER A 19 0.82 3.04 -11.83
C SER A 19 1.08 1.61 -12.33
N ASN A 20 2.24 1.36 -12.93
CA ASN A 20 2.65 0.02 -13.34
C ASN A 20 3.48 -0.69 -12.26
N ASP A 21 3.94 0.02 -11.23
CA ASP A 21 4.72 -0.59 -10.15
C ASP A 21 3.78 -1.31 -9.16
N PRO A 22 4.06 -2.59 -8.83
CA PRO A 22 3.25 -3.36 -7.90
C PRO A 22 3.53 -2.93 -6.45
N ILE A 23 2.96 -1.79 -6.06
CA ILE A 23 3.15 -1.21 -4.73
C ILE A 23 1.89 -1.26 -3.88
N VAL A 24 2.07 -1.25 -2.57
CA VAL A 24 1.00 -1.16 -1.57
C VAL A 24 1.32 -0.09 -0.54
N ALA A 25 0.27 0.56 -0.04
CA ALA A 25 0.38 1.49 1.07
C ALA A 25 -0.15 0.82 2.36
N ILE A 26 0.64 0.87 3.43
CA ILE A 26 0.27 0.26 4.72
C ILE A 26 -0.28 1.31 5.70
N PRO A 27 -1.07 0.92 6.71
CA PRO A 27 -1.48 1.83 7.78
C PRO A 27 -0.30 2.48 8.48
N LYS A 28 -0.50 3.74 8.90
CA LYS A 28 0.44 4.44 9.76
C LYS A 28 0.80 3.65 11.02
N SER A 29 -0.13 2.93 11.65
CA SER A 29 0.17 2.10 12.84
C SER A 29 1.26 1.07 12.56
N LEU A 30 1.12 0.29 11.47
CA LEU A 30 2.11 -0.71 11.04
C LEU A 30 3.43 -0.06 10.60
N TYR A 31 3.35 1.11 9.97
CA TYR A 31 4.52 1.88 9.58
C TYR A 31 5.30 2.36 10.81
N ASP A 32 4.62 2.94 11.81
CA ASP A 32 5.20 3.46 13.04
C ASP A 32 5.69 2.33 13.97
N GLU A 33 5.00 1.18 14.01
CA GLU A 33 5.44 -0.02 14.76
C GLU A 33 6.82 -0.52 14.32
N ASN A 34 7.17 -0.31 13.05
CA ASN A 34 8.48 -0.66 12.51
C ASN A 34 9.34 0.59 12.26
N ASN A 35 8.92 1.76 12.73
CA ASN A 35 9.62 3.04 12.57
C ASN A 35 10.04 3.33 11.11
N GLY A 36 9.24 2.88 10.13
CA GLY A 36 9.52 2.97 8.69
C GLY A 36 10.34 1.82 8.08
N SER A 37 10.80 0.83 8.86
CA SER A 37 11.55 -0.33 8.34
C SER A 37 10.73 -1.33 7.51
N ASN A 38 9.43 -1.08 7.33
CA ASN A 38 8.61 -1.84 6.38
C ASN A 38 8.82 -1.41 4.92
N CYS A 39 9.50 -0.29 4.67
CA CYS A 39 9.82 0.17 3.32
C CYS A 39 10.63 -0.85 2.52
N GLY A 40 10.24 -1.09 1.27
CA GLY A 40 10.88 -2.07 0.38
C GLY A 40 10.54 -3.53 0.69
N GLN A 41 9.68 -3.80 1.68
CA GLN A 41 9.26 -5.17 1.97
C GLN A 41 8.12 -5.61 1.05
N ALA A 42 8.24 -6.81 0.49
CA ALA A 42 7.17 -7.46 -0.24
C ALA A 42 6.13 -8.05 0.75
N LYS A 43 4.86 -7.74 0.55
CA LYS A 43 3.73 -8.33 1.26
C LYS A 43 2.79 -9.01 0.27
N SER A 44 2.35 -10.20 0.63
CA SER A 44 1.38 -10.97 -0.15
C SER A 44 -0.03 -10.60 0.29
N LEU A 45 -0.80 -9.97 -0.59
CA LEU A 45 -2.23 -9.74 -0.41
C LEU A 45 -3.01 -10.77 -1.21
N MET A 46 -4.09 -11.28 -0.62
CA MET A 46 -5.02 -12.16 -1.30
C MET A 46 -6.23 -11.33 -1.76
N VAL A 47 -6.41 -11.22 -3.07
CA VAL A 47 -7.55 -10.54 -3.70
C VAL A 47 -8.25 -11.57 -4.57
N GLU A 48 -9.51 -11.87 -4.27
CA GLU A 48 -10.34 -12.79 -5.08
C GLU A 48 -9.65 -14.12 -5.45
N GLN A 49 -9.15 -14.84 -4.44
CA GLN A 49 -8.39 -16.10 -4.58
C GLN A 49 -7.08 -16.02 -5.40
N ARG A 50 -6.63 -14.82 -5.75
CA ARG A 50 -5.32 -14.58 -6.35
C ARG A 50 -4.40 -13.94 -5.32
N THR A 51 -3.16 -14.41 -5.29
CA THR A 51 -2.13 -13.80 -4.45
C THR A 51 -1.41 -12.74 -5.26
N ALA A 52 -1.51 -11.48 -4.85
CA ALA A 52 -0.71 -10.38 -5.34
C ALA A 52 0.44 -10.12 -4.36
N VAL A 53 1.66 -10.05 -4.87
CA VAL A 53 2.81 -9.62 -4.06
C VAL A 53 3.07 -8.16 -4.37
N LEU A 54 2.95 -7.30 -3.37
CA LEU A 54 3.11 -5.85 -3.50
C LEU A 54 4.22 -5.36 -2.58
N VAL A 55 4.99 -4.37 -3.02
CA VAL A 55 6.07 -3.77 -2.23
C VAL A 55 5.52 -2.60 -1.42
N VAL A 56 5.85 -2.56 -0.13
CA VAL A 56 5.48 -1.44 0.74
C VAL A 56 6.37 -0.24 0.42
N GLU A 57 5.80 0.77 -0.24
CA GLU A 57 6.52 1.99 -0.65
C GLU A 57 5.85 3.26 -0.09
N SER A 58 4.65 3.13 0.45
CA SER A 58 3.87 4.26 0.96
C SER A 58 3.12 3.92 2.24
N MET A 59 2.62 4.94 2.93
CA MET A 59 1.73 4.78 4.08
C MET A 59 0.46 5.62 3.91
N ILE A 60 -0.65 5.08 4.40
CA ILE A 60 -1.93 5.78 4.46
C ILE A 60 -2.07 6.42 5.85
N TRP A 61 -2.04 7.76 5.88
CA TRP A 61 -2.18 8.57 7.10
C TRP A 61 -3.61 8.58 7.67
N THR A 62 -4.61 8.42 6.82
CA THR A 62 -6.02 8.31 7.22
C THR A 62 -6.59 7.00 6.72
N PHE A 63 -6.76 6.04 7.63
CA PHE A 63 -7.50 4.82 7.34
C PHE A 63 -8.98 5.17 7.18
N LYS A 64 -9.38 5.65 6.01
CA LYS A 64 -10.77 5.61 5.61
C LYS A 64 -10.98 4.30 4.87
N LEU A 65 -11.36 3.28 5.64
CA LEU A 65 -11.91 2.05 5.07
C LEU A 65 -13.27 2.40 4.44
N GLY A 66 -13.27 2.57 3.11
CA GLY A 66 -14.43 2.86 2.27
C GLY A 66 -13.99 3.77 1.11
N SER A 67 -14.12 3.41 -0.18
CA SER A 67 -15.10 2.49 -0.77
C SER A 67 -14.59 1.84 -2.08
N PRO A 68 -15.16 0.71 -2.53
CA PRO A 68 -14.86 0.05 -3.81
C PRO A 68 -15.38 0.79 -5.06
N ASP A 69 -15.46 2.12 -5.05
CA ASP A 69 -16.18 2.91 -6.08
C ASP A 69 -15.49 4.22 -6.54
N ASP A 70 -14.19 4.40 -6.30
CA ASP A 70 -13.44 5.49 -6.94
C ASP A 70 -13.05 5.13 -8.40
N VAL A 71 -14.05 5.19 -9.30
CA VAL A 71 -13.88 5.29 -10.77
C VAL A 71 -13.68 6.75 -11.16
#